data_AF-A0A3A0D5P3-F1
#
_entry.id   AF-A0A3A0D5P3-F1
#
_cell.length_a   1.000
_cell.length_b   1.000
_cell.length_c   1.000
_cell.angle_alpha   90.00
_cell.angle_beta   90.00
_cell.angle_gamma   90.00
#
_symmetry.space_group_name_H-M   'P 1'
#
loop_
_entity.id
_entity.type
_entity.pdbx_description
1 polymer ?
#
loop_
_entity_poly.entity_id
_entity_poly.type
_entity_poly.pdbx_seq_one_letter_code
_entity_poly.pdbx_strand_id
1 'polypeptide(L)'
;MSTTRTAAEVLEREFLVVRARLLETAAAFDRLDRAEGNVASDPRSRKLRQALDILAANEPNRAEQLQLLFSLPYEPQWRSKFGLAENGKANRP
;
A
#
# COMPACT_ATOMS: atom_id res chain seq x y z
N MET A 1 28.98 4.34 13.10
CA MET A 1 28.34 5.62 12.71
C MET A 1 27.65 5.40 11.37
N SER A 2 26.34 5.64 11.30
CA SER A 2 25.61 5.52 10.02
C SER A 2 25.81 6.81 9.24
N THR A 3 26.60 6.78 8.17
CA THR A 3 26.73 7.91 7.25
C THR A 3 25.41 8.07 6.49
N THR A 4 24.76 9.21 6.71
CA THR A 4 23.58 9.62 5.92
C THR A 4 24.01 9.82 4.47
N ARG A 5 23.35 9.13 3.54
CA ARG A 5 23.58 9.29 2.09
C ARG A 5 23.04 10.63 1.61
N THR A 6 23.72 11.23 0.64
CA THR A 6 23.23 12.40 -0.09
C THR A 6 22.03 12.03 -0.97
N ALA A 7 21.25 13.04 -1.38
CA ALA A 7 20.13 12.84 -2.30
C ALA A 7 20.58 12.26 -3.65
N ALA A 8 21.75 12.68 -4.16
CA ALA A 8 22.30 12.18 -5.42
C ALA A 8 22.67 10.69 -5.33
N GLU A 9 23.30 10.25 -4.24
CA GLU A 9 23.62 8.83 -4.02
C GLU A 9 22.37 7.95 -3.87
N VAL A 10 21.31 8.48 -3.26
CA VAL A 10 20.02 7.78 -3.18
C VAL A 10 19.37 7.71 -4.56
N LEU A 11 19.36 8.80 -5.31
CA LEU A 11 18.80 8.83 -6.67
C LEU A 11 19.50 7.82 -7.57
N GLU A 12 20.84 7.83 -7.60
CA GLU A 12 21.63 6.90 -8.42
C GLU A 12 21.29 5.43 -8.11
N ARG A 13 21.18 5.10 -6.81
CA ARG A 13 20.83 3.74 -6.38
C ARG A 13 19.41 3.34 -6.76
N GLU A 14 18.44 4.25 -6.61
CA GLU A 14 17.02 3.92 -6.74
C GLU A 14 16.48 4.09 -8.18
N PHE A 15 17.13 4.90 -9.01
CA PHE A 15 16.57 5.36 -10.29
C PHE A 15 16.11 4.20 -11.20
N LEU A 16 16.98 3.22 -11.46
CA LEU A 16 16.65 2.11 -12.36
C LEU A 16 15.53 1.22 -11.81
N VAL A 17 15.54 0.97 -10.50
CA VAL A 17 14.54 0.13 -9.84
C VAL A 17 13.18 0.83 -9.80
N VAL A 18 13.15 2.11 -9.46
CA VAL A 18 11.92 2.92 -9.48
C VAL A 18 11.38 3.02 -10.90
N ARG A 19 12.24 3.26 -11.91
CA ARG A 19 11.82 3.30 -13.32
C ARG A 19 11.16 1.98 -13.76
N ALA A 20 11.75 0.84 -13.40
CA ALA A 20 11.19 -0.47 -13.73
C ALA A 20 9.78 -0.64 -13.11
N ARG A 21 9.62 -0.32 -11.82
CA ARG A 21 8.33 -0.40 -11.12
C ARG A 21 7.27 0.52 -11.73
N LEU A 22 7.65 1.72 -12.16
CA LEU A 22 6.75 2.65 -12.86
C LEU A 22 6.27 2.07 -14.19
N LEU A 23 7.17 1.48 -14.98
CA LEU A 23 6.83 0.82 -16.25
C LEU A 23 5.92 -0.40 -16.04
N GLU A 24 6.20 -1.23 -15.03
CA GLU A 24 5.36 -2.38 -14.68
C GLU A 24 3.95 -1.95 -14.28
N THR A 25 3.86 -0.88 -13.48
CA THR A 25 2.58 -0.29 -13.07
C THR A 25 1.81 0.23 -14.27
N ALA A 26 2.44 1.04 -15.13
CA ALA A 26 1.82 1.56 -16.34
C ALA A 26 1.32 0.44 -17.26
N ALA A 27 2.15 -0.58 -17.51
CA ALA A 27 1.76 -1.73 -18.32
C ALA A 27 0.58 -2.52 -17.72
N ALA A 28 0.40 -2.52 -16.40
CA ALA A 28 -0.77 -3.11 -15.75
C ALA A 28 -2.05 -2.31 -16.05
N PHE A 29 -1.99 -0.98 -16.00
CA PHE A 29 -3.11 -0.12 -16.44
C PHE A 29 -3.42 -0.32 -17.92
N ASP A 30 -2.42 -0.36 -18.81
CA ASP A 30 -2.62 -0.63 -20.24
C ASP A 30 -3.30 -1.97 -20.52
N ARG A 31 -3.08 -2.98 -19.66
CA ARG A 31 -3.77 -4.28 -19.76
C ARG A 31 -5.21 -4.20 -19.26
N LEU A 32 -5.49 -3.42 -18.21
CA LEU A 32 -6.85 -3.18 -17.73
C LEU A 32 -7.68 -2.43 -18.78
N ASP A 33 -7.10 -1.41 -19.41
CA ASP A 33 -7.79 -0.58 -20.40
C ASP A 33 -8.06 -1.34 -21.71
N ARG A 34 -7.28 -2.38 -22.02
CA ARG A 34 -7.48 -3.26 -23.18
C ARG A 34 -8.38 -4.46 -22.91
N ALA A 35 -8.67 -4.77 -21.66
CA ALA A 35 -9.51 -5.92 -21.31
C ALA A 35 -10.99 -5.61 -21.58
N GLU A 36 -11.78 -6.67 -21.84
CA GLU A 36 -13.23 -6.53 -21.96
C GLU A 36 -13.88 -6.26 -20.60
N GLY A 37 -14.96 -5.47 -20.60
CA GLY A 37 -15.72 -5.11 -19.40
C GLY A 37 -15.36 -3.74 -18.82
N ASN A 38 -15.96 -3.40 -17.66
CA ASN A 38 -15.75 -2.11 -17.00
C ASN A 38 -15.55 -2.31 -15.49
N VAL A 39 -14.41 -1.84 -14.98
CA VAL A 39 -14.05 -1.88 -13.55
C VAL A 39 -14.03 -0.49 -12.90
N ALA A 40 -14.61 0.53 -13.54
CA ALA A 40 -14.62 1.90 -13.02
C ALA A 40 -15.38 2.02 -11.68
N SER A 41 -16.41 1.21 -11.48
CA SER A 41 -17.16 1.16 -10.22
C SER A 41 -16.43 0.38 -9.11
N ASP A 42 -15.47 -0.48 -9.46
CA ASP A 42 -14.70 -1.28 -8.50
C ASP A 42 -13.88 -0.35 -7.59
N PRO A 43 -14.07 -0.42 -6.26
CA PRO A 43 -13.31 0.40 -5.31
C PRO A 43 -11.79 0.25 -5.44
N ARG A 44 -11.29 -0.91 -5.86
CA ARG A 44 -9.86 -1.17 -6.07
C ARG A 44 -9.30 -0.29 -7.19
N SER A 45 -10.05 -0.10 -8.27
CA SER A 45 -9.67 0.79 -9.37
C SER A 45 -9.54 2.25 -8.91
N ARG A 46 -10.39 2.69 -7.98
CA ARG A 46 -10.25 4.01 -7.36
C ARG A 46 -9.02 4.09 -6.46
N LYS A 47 -8.77 3.09 -5.61
CA LYS A 47 -7.59 3.04 -4.75
C LYS A 47 -6.28 3.05 -5.55
N LEU A 48 -6.21 2.34 -6.67
CA LEU A 48 -5.03 2.35 -7.53
C LEU A 48 -4.73 3.75 -8.10
N ARG A 49 -5.75 4.52 -8.49
CA ARG A 49 -5.57 5.91 -8.94
C ARG A 49 -5.12 6.82 -7.81
N GLN A 50 -5.74 6.71 -6.63
CA GLN A 50 -5.32 7.45 -5.43
C GLN A 50 -3.87 7.14 -5.03
N ALA A 51 -3.41 5.90 -5.22
CA ALA A 51 -2.03 5.52 -4.98
C ALA A 51 -1.06 6.25 -5.92
N LEU A 52 -1.43 6.46 -7.19
CA LEU A 52 -0.62 7.26 -8.13
C LEU A 52 -0.55 8.72 -7.70
N ASP A 53 -1.66 9.30 -7.21
CA ASP A 53 -1.69 10.67 -6.70
C ASP A 53 -0.75 10.84 -5.49
N ILE A 54 -0.75 9.90 -4.55
CA ILE A 54 0.17 9.88 -3.40
C ILE A 54 1.64 9.81 -3.87
N LEU A 55 1.93 9.00 -4.89
CA LEU A 55 3.28 8.87 -5.43
C LEU A 55 3.75 10.15 -6.14
N ALA A 56 2.85 10.83 -6.85
CA ALA A 56 3.14 12.06 -7.59
C ALA A 56 3.22 13.31 -6.69
N ALA A 57 2.53 13.32 -5.56
CA ALA A 57 2.54 14.43 -4.61
C ALA A 57 3.96 14.70 -4.08
N ASN A 58 4.31 15.97 -3.84
CA ASN A 58 5.59 16.35 -3.23
C ASN A 58 5.54 16.36 -1.69
N GLU A 59 4.93 15.33 -1.11
CA GLU A 59 4.74 15.20 0.34
C GLU A 59 5.65 14.11 0.93
N PRO A 60 6.10 14.26 2.19
CA PRO A 60 6.84 13.21 2.89
C PRO A 60 5.96 11.98 3.16
N ASN A 61 6.58 10.88 3.59
CA ASN A 61 5.90 9.67 4.09
C ASN A 61 4.99 8.95 3.08
N ARG A 62 5.27 9.03 1.77
CA ARG A 62 4.47 8.35 0.72
C ARG A 62 4.24 6.86 0.98
N ALA A 63 5.23 6.16 1.55
CA ALA A 63 5.10 4.74 1.88
C ALA A 63 4.05 4.49 2.98
N GLU A 64 4.03 5.31 4.03
CA GLU A 64 3.01 5.25 5.09
C GLU A 64 1.63 5.58 4.53
N GLN A 65 1.52 6.62 3.70
CA GLN A 65 0.27 7.00 3.06
C GLN A 65 -0.29 5.88 2.17
N LEU A 66 0.55 5.23 1.37
CA LEU A 66 0.17 4.05 0.58
C LEU A 66 -0.27 2.89 1.48
N GLN A 67 0.47 2.62 2.56
CA GLN A 67 0.13 1.56 3.50
C GLN A 67 -1.25 1.81 4.12
N LEU A 68 -1.55 3.03 4.55
CA LEU A 68 -2.85 3.40 5.11
C LEU A 68 -3.98 3.29 4.07
N LEU A 69 -3.75 3.72 2.82
CA LEU A 69 -4.73 3.60 1.74
C LEU A 69 -5.18 2.15 1.50
N PHE A 70 -4.24 1.19 1.62
CA PHE A 70 -4.51 -0.24 1.43
C PHE A 70 -4.84 -1.00 2.73
N SER A 71 -4.77 -0.35 3.89
CA SER A 71 -5.12 -0.96 5.18
C SER A 71 -6.62 -1.13 5.35
N LEU A 72 -7.01 -2.13 6.15
CA LEU A 72 -8.37 -2.23 6.67
C LEU A 72 -8.56 -1.22 7.81
N PRO A 73 -9.78 -0.69 8.00
CA PRO A 73 -10.11 0.07 9.20
C PRO A 73 -9.81 -0.75 10.45
N TYR A 74 -9.31 -0.09 11.49
CA TYR A 74 -9.19 -0.72 12.79
C TYR A 74 -10.57 -1.13 13.29
N GLU A 75 -10.71 -2.40 13.69
CA GLU A 75 -11.95 -2.99 14.18
C GLU A 75 -11.82 -3.21 15.69
N PRO A 76 -12.39 -2.35 16.56
CA PRO A 76 -12.17 -2.42 18.01
C PRO A 76 -12.58 -3.77 18.61
N GLN A 77 -13.57 -4.43 18.01
CA GLN A 77 -14.13 -5.70 18.45
C GLN A 77 -13.53 -6.91 17.71
N TRP A 78 -12.35 -6.77 17.06
CA TRP A 78 -11.77 -7.84 16.27
C TRP A 78 -11.57 -9.14 17.07
N ARG A 79 -11.16 -9.06 18.34
CA ARG A 79 -11.01 -10.26 19.20
C ARG A 79 -12.30 -11.05 19.33
N SER A 80 -13.41 -10.36 19.58
CA SER A 80 -14.74 -10.97 19.66
C SER A 80 -15.19 -11.52 18.30
N LYS A 81 -14.98 -10.73 17.23
CA LYS A 81 -15.32 -11.11 15.85
C LYS A 81 -14.60 -12.37 15.37
N PHE A 82 -13.37 -12.60 15.84
CA PHE A 82 -12.56 -13.78 15.49
C PHE A 82 -12.57 -14.88 16.56
N GLY A 83 -13.42 -14.78 17.59
CA GLY A 83 -13.53 -15.81 18.63
C GLY A 83 -12.28 -15.96 19.53
N LEU A 84 -11.44 -14.92 19.59
CA LEU A 84 -10.20 -14.86 20.36
C LEU A 84 -10.37 -14.22 21.74
N ALA A 85 -11.59 -13.86 22.12
CA ALA A 85 -11.89 -13.46 23.49
C ALA A 85 -11.90 -14.72 24.37
N GLU A 86 -10.77 -15.03 24.99
CA GLU A 86 -10.66 -16.19 25.87
C GLU A 86 -11.59 -16.08 27.08
N ASN A 87 -12.33 -17.17 27.30
CA ASN A 87 -12.98 -17.51 28.56
C ASN A 87 -11.92 -17.56 29.68
N GLY A 88 -11.78 -16.46 30.41
CA GLY A 88 -10.90 -16.33 31.58
C GLY A 88 -11.37 -17.14 32.79
N LYS A 89 -11.45 -18.46 32.67
CA LYS A 89 -11.47 -19.39 33.82
C LYS A 89 -10.35 -20.41 33.65
N ALA A 90 -9.12 -19.96 33.90
CA ALA A 90 -8.06 -20.87 34.28
C ALA A 90 -8.41 -21.45 35.66
N ASN A 91 -9.13 -22.57 35.67
CA ASN A 91 -9.15 -23.46 36.81
C ASN A 91 -7.75 -24.07 36.92
N ARG A 92 -6.90 -23.52 37.80
CA ARG A 92 -5.69 -24.21 38.24
C ARG A 92 -5.94 -24.76 39.64
N PRO A 93 -5.78 -26.08 39.86
CA PRO A 93 -5.80 -26.68 41.19
C PRO A 93 -4.62 -26.20 42.04
#